data_AF-A0A936QKG5-F1
#
_entry.id   AF-A0A936QKG5-F1
#
_cell.length_a   1.000
_cell.length_b   1.000
_cell.length_c   1.000
_cell.angle_alpha   90.00
_cell.angle_beta   90.00
_cell.angle_gamma   90.00
#
_symmetry.space_group_name_H-M   'P 1'
#
loop_
_entity.id
_entity.type
_entity.pdbx_description
1 polymer ?
#
loop_
_entity_poly.entity_id
_entity_poly.type
_entity_poly.pdbx_seq_one_letter_code
_entity_poly.pdbx_strand_id
1 'polypeptide(L)'
;MKKLFLPAWLYNALPYLYAGAGVITIAAIRNGMALFAGLALLAAAFNVWQLRFRYRQLARRRPRTPKSMDLDLLAHPDHLIQLNWKSSIETGHPVLDAQHRRLFGLANEAINAVLAEREKADLVQMLEELIEQVETHFRTEENVLAEIAHPLFETHRSLHRGLLAKAKELFSQFERDQIPGTDFIAFIAYELILNHIGKDDQRFAGDVIPRKSVWESLP
;
A
#
# COMPACT_ATOMS: atom_id res chain seq x y z
N MET A 1 20.48 2.49 -25.78
CA MET A 1 19.44 1.73 -26.50
C MET A 1 18.13 2.52 -26.46
N LYS A 2 17.58 2.94 -27.61
CA LYS A 2 16.30 3.67 -27.67
C LYS A 2 15.16 2.71 -27.32
N LYS A 3 14.39 2.97 -26.25
CA LYS A 3 13.19 2.20 -25.90
C LYS A 3 12.14 2.42 -27.00
N LEU A 4 11.84 1.40 -27.79
CA LEU A 4 10.75 1.41 -28.78
C LEU A 4 9.42 1.53 -28.02
N PHE A 5 8.85 2.73 -27.98
CA PHE A 5 7.49 2.94 -27.49
C PHE A 5 6.50 2.41 -28.52
N LEU A 6 5.87 1.27 -28.22
CA LEU A 6 4.73 0.79 -28.98
C LEU A 6 3.52 1.71 -28.73
N PRO A 7 2.80 2.17 -29.76
CA PRO A 7 1.57 2.95 -29.60
C PRO A 7 0.53 2.21 -28.74
N ALA A 8 -0.18 2.93 -27.86
CA ALA A 8 -1.13 2.34 -26.91
C ALA A 8 -2.26 1.54 -27.59
N TRP A 9 -2.71 1.97 -28.77
CA TRP A 9 -3.73 1.25 -29.55
C TRP A 9 -3.21 -0.12 -30.01
N LEU A 10 -1.96 -0.19 -30.46
CA LEU A 10 -1.32 -1.42 -30.93
C LEU A 10 -1.07 -2.36 -29.75
N TYR A 11 -0.59 -1.81 -28.64
CA TYR A 11 -0.46 -2.56 -27.40
C TYR A 11 -1.80 -3.19 -27.00
N ASN A 12 -2.89 -2.42 -27.00
CA ASN A 12 -4.22 -2.92 -26.63
C ASN A 12 -4.78 -3.98 -27.58
N ALA A 13 -4.44 -3.91 -28.87
CA ALA A 13 -4.90 -4.84 -29.90
C ALA A 13 -4.18 -6.21 -29.89
N LEU A 14 -2.96 -6.30 -29.35
CA LEU A 14 -2.12 -7.52 -29.32
C LEU A 14 -2.86 -8.85 -29.02
N PRO A 15 -3.63 -9.02 -27.92
CA PRO A 15 -4.28 -10.30 -27.63
C PRO A 15 -5.29 -10.73 -28.71
N TYR A 16 -5.95 -9.77 -29.35
CA TYR A 16 -6.91 -10.04 -30.43
C TYR A 16 -6.19 -10.40 -31.74
N LEU A 17 -5.02 -9.78 -31.99
CA LEU A 17 -4.18 -10.12 -33.14
C LEU A 17 -3.65 -11.56 -33.05
N TYR A 18 -3.18 -11.98 -31.87
CA TYR A 18 -2.75 -13.36 -31.64
C TYR A 18 -3.92 -14.36 -31.83
N ALA A 19 -5.10 -14.04 -31.30
CA ALA A 19 -6.27 -14.89 -31.45
C ALA A 19 -6.71 -15.03 -32.93
N GLY A 20 -6.78 -13.91 -33.65
CA GLY A 20 -7.13 -13.89 -35.07
C GLY A 20 -6.13 -14.67 -35.92
N ALA A 21 -4.83 -14.46 -35.70
CA ALA A 21 -3.77 -15.20 -36.40
C ALA A 21 -3.86 -16.71 -36.14
N GLY A 22 -4.16 -17.11 -34.89
CA GLY A 22 -4.36 -18.53 -34.53
C GLY A 22 -5.53 -19.17 -35.29
N VAL A 23 -6.69 -18.51 -35.33
CA VAL A 23 -7.88 -19.00 -36.05
C VAL A 23 -7.62 -19.09 -37.56
N ILE A 24 -7.02 -18.06 -38.16
CA ILE A 24 -6.69 -18.04 -39.60
C ILE A 24 -5.73 -19.18 -39.95
N THR A 25 -4.70 -19.40 -39.12
CA THR A 25 -3.72 -20.47 -39.34
C THR A 25 -4.37 -21.85 -39.33
N ILE A 26 -5.28 -22.12 -38.38
CA ILE A 26 -6.02 -23.38 -38.30
C ILE A 26 -6.95 -23.56 -39.52
N ALA A 27 -7.65 -22.50 -39.91
CA ALA A 27 -8.66 -22.57 -40.97
C ALA A 27 -8.06 -22.68 -42.38
N ALA A 28 -6.93 -22.01 -42.64
CA ALA A 28 -6.35 -21.88 -43.98
C ALA A 28 -5.43 -23.04 -44.36
N ILE A 29 -4.67 -23.60 -43.41
CA ILE A 29 -3.55 -24.49 -43.73
C ILE A 29 -3.89 -25.98 -43.50
N ARG A 30 -5.02 -26.30 -42.85
CA ARG A 30 -5.65 -27.64 -42.67
C ARG A 30 -4.66 -28.82 -42.54
N ASN A 31 -3.62 -28.65 -41.72
CA ASN A 31 -2.64 -29.70 -41.42
C ASN A 31 -2.33 -29.74 -39.91
N GLY A 32 -1.71 -30.84 -39.45
CA GLY A 32 -1.46 -31.05 -38.02
C GLY A 32 -0.51 -30.02 -37.39
N MET A 33 0.47 -29.53 -38.15
CA MET A 33 1.42 -28.51 -37.67
C MET A 33 0.75 -27.13 -37.51
N ALA A 34 -0.13 -26.75 -38.43
CA ALA A 34 -0.91 -25.51 -38.34
C ALA A 34 -1.93 -25.55 -37.21
N LEU A 35 -2.50 -26.73 -36.92
CA LEU A 35 -3.35 -26.92 -35.73
C LEU A 35 -2.56 -26.63 -34.45
N PHE A 36 -1.37 -27.21 -34.31
CA PHE A 36 -0.51 -26.98 -33.15
C PHE A 36 -0.09 -25.51 -33.01
N ALA A 37 0.40 -24.90 -34.10
CA ALA A 37 0.83 -23.50 -34.11
C ALA A 37 -0.34 -22.55 -33.81
N GLY A 38 -1.52 -22.79 -34.36
CA GLY A 38 -2.71 -22.00 -34.09
C GLY A 38 -3.21 -22.11 -32.65
N LEU A 39 -3.18 -23.31 -32.06
CA LEU A 39 -3.51 -23.51 -30.65
C LEU A 39 -2.52 -22.80 -29.71
N ALA A 40 -1.23 -22.80 -30.04
CA ALA A 40 -0.21 -22.06 -29.28
C ALA A 40 -0.46 -20.54 -29.29
N LEU A 41 -0.84 -19.97 -30.45
CA LEU A 41 -1.20 -18.56 -30.56
C LEU A 41 -2.47 -18.20 -29.77
N LEU A 42 -3.47 -19.08 -29.77
CA LEU A 42 -4.68 -18.92 -28.95
C LEU A 42 -4.37 -18.97 -27.45
N ALA A 43 -3.50 -19.87 -27.01
CA ALA A 43 -3.06 -19.94 -25.62
C ALA A 43 -2.29 -18.68 -25.20
N ALA A 44 -1.40 -18.15 -26.06
CA ALA A 44 -0.71 -16.89 -25.80
C ALA A 44 -1.68 -15.71 -25.71
N ALA A 45 -2.66 -15.64 -26.62
CA ALA A 45 -3.72 -14.64 -26.59
C ALA A 45 -4.51 -14.67 -25.27
N PHE A 46 -4.88 -15.87 -24.82
CA PHE A 46 -5.62 -16.07 -23.57
C PHE A 46 -4.82 -15.63 -22.34
N ASN A 47 -3.54 -15.99 -22.25
CA ASN A 47 -2.66 -15.58 -21.16
C ASN A 47 -2.52 -14.04 -21.08
N VAL A 48 -2.26 -13.39 -22.21
CA VAL A 48 -2.15 -11.92 -22.28
C VAL A 48 -3.47 -11.24 -21.91
N TRP A 49 -4.59 -11.78 -22.39
CA TRP A 49 -5.91 -11.28 -22.05
C TRP A 49 -6.19 -11.43 -20.54
N GLN A 50 -5.87 -12.57 -19.94
CA GLN A 50 -6.06 -12.85 -18.52
C GLN A 50 -5.22 -11.92 -17.64
N LEU A 51 -3.93 -11.73 -17.95
CA LEU A 51 -3.03 -10.79 -17.27
C LEU A 51 -3.60 -9.37 -17.30
N ARG A 52 -4.09 -8.92 -18.46
CA ARG A 52 -4.66 -7.57 -18.62
C ARG A 52 -6.02 -7.42 -17.96
N PHE A 53 -6.83 -8.47 -17.96
CA PHE A 53 -8.11 -8.46 -17.28
C PHE A 53 -7.91 -8.31 -15.77
N ARG A 54 -6.97 -9.06 -15.19
CA ARG A 54 -6.55 -8.91 -13.79
C ARG A 54 -6.04 -7.49 -13.50
N TYR A 55 -5.20 -6.93 -14.36
CA TYR A 55 -4.71 -5.56 -14.22
C TYR A 55 -5.85 -4.52 -14.30
N ARG A 56 -6.80 -4.67 -15.24
CA ARG A 56 -7.96 -3.77 -15.36
C ARG A 56 -8.92 -3.91 -14.17
N GLN A 57 -9.07 -5.09 -13.60
CA GLN A 57 -9.86 -5.30 -12.38
C GLN A 57 -9.20 -4.63 -11.17
N LEU A 58 -7.87 -4.73 -11.04
CA LEU A 58 -7.11 -4.01 -10.02
C LEU A 58 -7.22 -2.49 -10.20
N ALA A 59 -7.11 -1.99 -11.44
CA ALA A 59 -7.28 -0.57 -11.76
C ALA A 59 -8.71 -0.06 -11.51
N ARG A 60 -9.74 -0.90 -11.69
CA ARG A 60 -11.16 -0.56 -11.40
C ARG A 60 -11.51 -0.61 -9.91
N ARG A 61 -10.69 -1.24 -9.07
CA ARG A 61 -10.81 -1.22 -7.60
C ARG A 61 -10.16 0.02 -6.96
N ARG A 62 -9.48 0.88 -7.73
CA ARG A 62 -9.17 2.25 -7.28
C ARG A 62 -10.50 2.97 -6.97
N PRO A 63 -10.64 3.64 -5.82
CA PRO A 63 -11.83 4.44 -5.54
C PRO A 63 -12.02 5.46 -6.66
N ARG A 64 -13.28 5.62 -7.10
CA ARG A 64 -13.70 6.72 -7.95
C ARG A 64 -13.40 8.00 -7.19
N THR A 65 -12.56 8.88 -7.74
CA THR A 65 -12.35 10.23 -7.20
C THR A 65 -13.71 10.91 -7.03
N PRO A 66 -14.05 11.46 -5.85
CA PRO A 66 -15.31 12.15 -5.66
C PRO A 66 -15.39 13.36 -6.61
N LYS A 67 -16.49 13.43 -7.36
CA LYS A 67 -16.82 14.54 -8.24
C LYS A 67 -17.40 15.68 -7.39
N SER A 68 -16.54 16.46 -6.78
CA SER A 68 -16.73 17.83 -6.26
C SER A 68 -15.53 18.14 -5.39
N MET A 69 -14.41 18.47 -6.05
CA MET A 69 -13.30 19.12 -5.38
C MET A 69 -13.65 20.60 -5.42
N ASP A 70 -14.20 21.11 -4.31
CA ASP A 70 -14.43 22.52 -4.12
C ASP A 70 -13.11 23.27 -4.40
N LEU A 71 -13.22 24.28 -5.26
CA LEU A 71 -12.11 25.02 -5.86
C LEU A 71 -11.27 25.85 -4.87
N ASP A 72 -11.45 25.65 -3.57
CA ASP A 72 -10.68 26.29 -2.49
C ASP A 72 -9.41 25.50 -2.11
N LEU A 73 -9.25 24.26 -2.57
CA LEU A 73 -8.05 23.44 -2.33
C LEU A 73 -6.82 23.85 -3.15
N LEU A 74 -6.95 24.81 -4.07
CA LEU A 74 -5.82 25.35 -4.85
C LEU A 74 -4.99 26.41 -4.08
N ALA A 75 -5.29 26.67 -2.82
CA ALA A 75 -4.58 27.67 -2.02
C ALA A 75 -3.27 27.16 -1.37
N HIS A 76 -2.93 25.87 -1.41
CA HIS A 76 -1.72 25.34 -0.77
C HIS A 76 -0.95 24.38 -1.70
N PRO A 77 0.16 24.84 -2.32
CA PRO A 77 0.87 24.08 -3.35
C PRO A 77 1.74 22.92 -2.83
N ASP A 78 1.76 22.64 -1.52
CA ASP A 78 2.84 21.83 -0.93
C ASP A 78 2.47 20.37 -0.56
N HIS A 79 1.21 19.92 -0.67
CA HIS A 79 0.80 18.57 -0.23
C HIS A 79 -0.07 17.86 -1.27
N LEU A 80 0.50 16.90 -1.99
CA LEU A 80 -0.14 16.16 -3.09
C LEU A 80 -1.07 15.04 -2.59
N ILE A 81 -0.80 14.46 -1.42
CA ILE A 81 -1.64 13.42 -0.79
C ILE A 81 -1.65 13.60 0.73
N GLN A 82 -2.83 13.46 1.35
CA GLN A 82 -3.02 13.54 2.80
C GLN A 82 -3.89 12.38 3.33
N LEU A 83 -3.31 11.58 4.21
CA LEU A 83 -3.98 10.63 5.10
C LEU A 83 -4.60 11.41 6.25
N ASN A 84 -5.92 11.46 6.29
CA ASN A 84 -6.67 12.24 7.27
C ASN A 84 -6.94 11.41 8.53
N TRP A 85 -6.47 11.90 9.67
CA TRP A 85 -6.89 11.41 10.99
C TRP A 85 -8.39 11.66 11.18
N LYS A 86 -9.08 10.69 11.79
CA LYS A 86 -10.50 10.81 12.15
C LYS A 86 -10.67 10.35 13.59
N SER A 87 -11.54 10.99 14.35
CA SER A 87 -11.86 10.52 15.72
C SER A 87 -12.44 9.11 15.74
N SER A 88 -13.00 8.63 14.62
CA SER A 88 -13.51 7.26 14.50
C SER A 88 -12.45 6.16 14.56
N ILE A 89 -11.16 6.51 14.52
CA ILE A 89 -10.04 5.56 14.68
C ILE A 89 -9.29 5.77 16.01
N GLU A 90 -9.89 6.52 16.95
CA GLU A 90 -9.39 6.61 18.32
C GLU A 90 -9.64 5.29 19.07
N THR A 91 -8.60 4.82 19.74
CA THR A 91 -8.65 3.64 20.63
C THR A 91 -9.27 3.97 21.98
N GLY A 92 -9.27 5.25 22.35
CA GLY A 92 -9.66 5.75 23.67
C GLY A 92 -8.52 5.76 24.69
N HIS A 93 -7.32 5.29 24.32
CA HIS A 93 -6.12 5.39 25.15
C HIS A 93 -5.31 6.63 24.73
N PRO A 94 -5.16 7.67 25.59
CA PRO A 94 -4.56 8.95 25.20
C PRO A 94 -3.16 8.85 24.59
N VAL A 95 -2.31 7.96 25.14
CA VAL A 95 -0.94 7.73 24.64
C VAL A 95 -0.95 7.07 23.25
N LEU A 96 -1.76 6.03 23.03
CA LEU A 96 -1.85 5.35 21.73
C LEU A 96 -2.41 6.30 20.68
N ASP A 97 -3.46 7.07 21.01
CA ASP A 97 -4.05 8.02 20.07
C ASP A 97 -3.09 9.17 19.72
N ALA A 98 -2.24 9.60 20.66
CA ALA A 98 -1.18 10.56 20.39
C ALA A 98 -0.09 9.98 19.47
N GLN A 99 0.31 8.72 19.68
CA GLN A 99 1.24 8.01 18.81
C GLN A 99 0.67 7.81 17.40
N HIS A 100 -0.60 7.40 17.28
CA HIS A 100 -1.26 7.28 15.98
C HIS A 100 -1.27 8.60 15.22
N ARG A 101 -1.65 9.71 15.87
CA ARG A 101 -1.61 11.04 15.24
C ARG A 101 -0.21 11.41 14.74
N ARG A 102 0.83 11.11 15.53
CA ARG A 102 2.23 11.33 15.13
C ARG A 102 2.62 10.48 13.92
N LEU A 103 2.24 9.20 13.90
CA LEU A 103 2.49 8.29 12.78
C LEU A 103 1.76 8.72 11.50
N PHE A 104 0.53 9.21 11.60
CA PHE A 104 -0.18 9.81 10.46
C PHE A 104 0.55 11.04 9.91
N GLY A 105 1.09 11.88 10.78
CA GLY A 105 1.91 13.04 10.41
C GLY A 105 3.16 12.62 9.62
N LEU A 106 3.99 11.76 10.22
CA LEU A 106 5.21 11.26 9.58
C LEU A 106 4.93 10.52 8.26
N ALA A 107 3.86 9.72 8.19
CA ALA A 107 3.45 9.06 6.96
C ALA A 107 3.09 10.07 5.86
N ASN A 108 2.39 11.14 6.20
CA ASN A 108 2.07 12.21 5.25
C ASN A 108 3.32 12.94 4.77
N GLU A 109 4.27 13.23 5.67
CA GLU A 109 5.54 13.85 5.31
C GLU A 109 6.34 12.97 4.35
N ALA A 110 6.47 11.67 4.65
CA ALA A 110 7.18 10.72 3.80
C ALA A 110 6.51 10.55 2.42
N ILE A 111 5.18 10.46 2.38
CA ILE A 111 4.42 10.37 1.11
C ILE A 111 4.68 11.61 0.24
N ASN A 112 4.55 12.81 0.82
CA ASN A 112 4.73 14.05 0.07
C ASN A 112 6.19 14.24 -0.36
N ALA A 113 7.16 13.84 0.46
CA ALA A 113 8.58 13.89 0.10
C ALA A 113 8.89 12.99 -1.11
N VAL A 114 8.34 11.77 -1.16
CA VAL A 114 8.51 10.87 -2.31
C VAL A 114 7.83 11.43 -3.56
N LEU A 115 6.62 11.99 -3.44
CA LEU A 115 5.90 12.56 -4.58
C LEU A 115 6.53 13.85 -5.12
N ALA A 116 7.18 14.61 -4.25
CA ALA A 116 7.96 15.80 -4.61
C ALA A 116 9.37 15.45 -5.13
N GLU A 117 9.69 14.16 -5.28
CA GLU A 117 11.00 13.68 -5.74
C GLU A 117 12.17 14.31 -4.95
N ARG A 118 12.01 14.41 -3.61
CA ARG A 118 13.09 14.90 -2.74
C ARG A 118 14.34 14.03 -2.83
N GLU A 119 15.47 14.62 -2.43
CA GLU A 119 16.76 13.94 -2.40
C GLU A 119 16.71 12.65 -1.59
N LYS A 120 17.39 11.61 -2.08
CA LYS A 120 17.32 10.27 -1.49
C LYS A 120 17.78 10.26 -0.03
N ALA A 121 18.79 11.06 0.32
CA ALA A 121 19.29 11.16 1.69
C ALA A 121 18.19 11.64 2.67
N ASP A 122 17.40 12.64 2.27
CA ASP A 122 16.28 13.14 3.08
C ASP A 122 15.20 12.07 3.24
N LEU A 123 14.89 11.35 2.16
CA LEU A 123 13.92 10.25 2.20
C LEU A 123 14.36 9.12 3.14
N VAL A 124 15.64 8.74 3.10
CA VAL A 124 16.19 7.72 4.00
C VAL A 124 16.01 8.16 5.46
N GLN A 125 16.41 9.38 5.81
CA GLN A 125 16.28 9.89 7.17
C GLN A 125 14.81 9.91 7.66
N MET A 126 13.89 10.38 6.82
CA MET A 126 12.45 10.40 7.16
C MET A 126 11.88 9.00 7.37
N LEU A 127 12.28 8.03 6.53
CA LEU A 127 11.82 6.66 6.63
C LEU A 127 12.41 5.92 7.84
N GLU A 128 13.67 6.21 8.21
CA GLU A 128 14.28 5.72 9.46
C GLU A 128 13.51 6.23 10.68
N GLU A 129 13.23 7.54 10.76
CA GLU A 129 12.45 8.11 11.87
C GLU A 129 11.07 7.45 11.94
N LEU A 130 10.37 7.29 10.81
CA LEU A 130 9.08 6.63 10.79
C LEU A 130 9.16 5.20 11.33
N ILE A 131 10.14 4.40 10.92
CA ILE A 131 10.31 3.02 11.39
C ILE A 131 10.57 2.98 12.90
N GLU A 132 11.44 3.86 13.43
CA GLU A 132 11.71 3.93 14.87
C GLU A 132 10.44 4.22 15.69
N GLN A 133 9.58 5.07 15.13
CA GLN A 133 8.36 5.52 15.78
C GLN A 133 7.27 4.46 15.73
N VAL A 134 7.21 3.71 14.63
CA VAL A 134 6.39 2.50 14.53
C VAL A 134 6.85 1.45 15.55
N GLU A 135 8.15 1.20 15.68
CA GLU A 135 8.68 0.23 16.63
C GLU A 135 8.37 0.63 18.09
N THR A 136 8.49 1.92 18.40
CA THR A 136 8.13 2.46 19.73
C THR A 136 6.63 2.36 20.00
N HIS A 137 5.80 2.66 19.01
CA HIS A 137 4.35 2.55 19.11
C HIS A 137 3.92 1.10 19.35
N PHE A 138 4.42 0.14 18.55
CA PHE A 138 4.11 -1.29 18.69
C PHE A 138 4.48 -1.82 20.07
N ARG A 139 5.65 -1.43 20.60
CA ARG A 139 6.05 -1.79 21.97
C ARG A 139 5.10 -1.22 23.02
N THR A 140 4.62 0.01 22.83
CA THR A 140 3.68 0.65 23.76
C THR A 140 2.35 -0.10 23.77
N GLU A 141 1.82 -0.41 22.59
CA GLU A 141 0.57 -1.15 22.46
C GLU A 141 0.67 -2.58 22.99
N GLU A 142 1.76 -3.29 22.68
CA GLU A 142 2.04 -4.63 23.21
C GLU A 142 2.06 -4.63 24.73
N ASN A 143 2.66 -3.61 25.36
CA ASN A 143 2.65 -3.47 26.82
C ASN A 143 1.22 -3.25 27.35
N VAL A 144 0.44 -2.36 26.73
CA VAL A 144 -0.96 -2.11 27.12
C VAL A 144 -1.80 -3.38 27.01
N LEU A 145 -1.68 -4.13 25.91
CA LEU A 145 -2.41 -5.38 25.71
C LEU A 145 -1.96 -6.47 26.68
N ALA A 146 -0.67 -6.54 27.01
CA ALA A 146 -0.14 -7.48 28.00
C ALA A 146 -0.62 -7.16 29.42
N GLU A 147 -0.64 -5.89 29.82
CA GLU A 147 -1.08 -5.44 31.14
C GLU A 147 -2.54 -5.81 31.45
N ILE A 148 -3.40 -5.76 30.43
CA ILE A 148 -4.81 -6.15 30.57
C ILE A 148 -5.06 -7.63 30.23
N ALA A 149 -4.01 -8.41 29.98
CA ALA A 149 -4.07 -9.80 29.53
C ALA A 149 -5.03 -10.00 28.34
N HIS A 150 -4.98 -9.08 27.36
CA HIS A 150 -5.92 -9.06 26.25
C HIS A 150 -5.81 -10.33 25.39
N PRO A 151 -6.92 -10.98 25.01
CA PRO A 151 -6.88 -12.21 24.21
C PRO A 151 -6.17 -12.06 22.86
N LEU A 152 -6.12 -10.85 22.30
CA LEU A 152 -5.47 -10.59 21.01
C LEU A 152 -3.95 -10.42 21.11
N PHE A 153 -3.37 -10.28 22.31
CA PHE A 153 -1.97 -9.89 22.52
C PHE A 153 -0.98 -10.67 21.62
N GLU A 154 -0.97 -12.00 21.70
CA GLU A 154 -0.02 -12.82 20.93
C GLU A 154 -0.23 -12.71 19.41
N THR A 155 -1.50 -12.64 18.98
CA THR A 155 -1.81 -12.50 17.54
C THR A 155 -1.43 -11.12 17.00
N HIS A 156 -1.66 -10.06 17.79
CA HIS A 156 -1.35 -8.70 17.42
C HIS A 156 0.17 -8.46 17.40
N ARG A 157 0.88 -8.99 18.40
CA ARG A 157 2.35 -9.00 18.45
C ARG A 157 3.00 -9.73 17.27
N SER A 158 2.41 -10.83 16.82
CA SER A 158 2.87 -11.54 15.61
C SER A 158 2.70 -10.67 14.35
N LEU A 159 1.57 -9.95 14.24
CA LEU A 159 1.31 -8.99 13.17
C LEU A 159 2.34 -7.85 13.18
N HIS A 160 2.63 -7.25 14.34
CA HIS A 160 3.67 -6.23 14.49
C HIS A 160 5.04 -6.71 13.99
N ARG A 161 5.47 -7.91 14.39
CA ARG A 161 6.73 -8.50 13.92
C ARG A 161 6.76 -8.63 12.40
N GLY A 162 5.65 -9.04 11.79
CA GLY A 162 5.52 -9.13 10.33
C GLY A 162 5.64 -7.76 9.66
N LEU A 163 4.94 -6.75 10.18
CA LEU A 163 5.00 -5.38 9.66
C LEU A 163 6.40 -4.77 9.80
N LEU A 164 7.06 -4.90 10.95
CA LEU A 164 8.42 -4.39 11.17
C LEU A 164 9.43 -5.11 10.27
N ALA A 165 9.34 -6.43 10.13
CA ALA A 165 10.22 -7.18 9.24
C ALA A 165 10.07 -6.70 7.79
N LYS A 166 8.82 -6.50 7.33
CA LYS A 166 8.54 -5.99 6.00
C LYS A 166 9.02 -4.55 5.82
N ALA A 167 8.83 -3.68 6.81
CA ALA A 167 9.31 -2.31 6.78
C ALA A 167 10.84 -2.25 6.63
N LYS A 168 11.57 -3.03 7.42
CA LYS A 168 13.04 -3.13 7.37
C LYS A 168 13.53 -3.69 6.03
N GLU A 169 12.83 -4.69 5.49
CA GLU A 169 13.14 -5.25 4.16
C GLU A 169 12.94 -4.20 3.05
N LEU A 170 11.78 -3.52 3.03
CA LEU A 170 11.49 -2.48 2.04
C LEU A 170 12.46 -1.30 2.15
N PHE A 171 12.79 -0.87 3.37
CA PHE A 171 13.80 0.15 3.62
C PHE A 171 15.15 -0.25 3.04
N SER A 172 15.61 -1.47 3.33
CA SER A 172 16.88 -1.98 2.82
C SER A 172 16.90 -2.10 1.29
N GLN A 173 15.77 -2.49 0.67
CA GLN A 173 15.64 -2.52 -0.80
C GLN A 173 15.64 -1.11 -1.40
N PHE A 174 14.97 -0.15 -0.76
CA PHE A 174 14.93 1.25 -1.19
C PHE A 174 16.32 1.90 -1.12
N GLU A 175 17.04 1.70 0.00
CA GLU A 175 18.42 2.19 0.15
C GLU A 175 19.36 1.65 -0.94
N ARG A 176 19.15 0.41 -1.40
CA ARG A 176 19.93 -0.23 -2.47
C ARG A 176 19.40 0.05 -3.88
N ASP A 177 18.44 0.96 -4.05
CA ASP A 177 17.80 1.27 -5.34
C ASP A 177 17.14 0.07 -6.03
N GLN A 178 16.75 -0.95 -5.26
CA GLN A 178 16.09 -2.17 -5.75
C GLN A 178 14.59 -1.96 -5.96
N ILE A 179 14.00 -1.02 -5.23
CA ILE A 179 12.60 -0.60 -5.37
C ILE A 179 12.50 0.94 -5.43
N PRO A 180 11.50 1.49 -6.12
CA PRO A 180 11.21 2.92 -6.05
C PRO A 180 10.61 3.28 -4.68
N GLY A 181 10.79 4.54 -4.25
CA GLY A 181 10.18 5.04 -3.01
C GLY A 181 8.65 4.90 -2.99
N THR A 182 8.01 4.89 -4.16
CA THR A 182 6.55 4.65 -4.33
C THR A 182 6.08 3.33 -3.76
N ASP A 183 6.90 2.28 -3.85
CA ASP A 183 6.54 0.95 -3.34
C ASP A 183 6.58 0.93 -1.81
N PHE A 184 7.51 1.66 -1.22
CA PHE A 184 7.58 1.82 0.23
C PHE A 184 6.42 2.67 0.76
N ILE A 185 6.14 3.84 0.18
CA ILE A 185 5.01 4.65 0.65
C ILE A 185 3.65 3.96 0.44
N ALA A 186 3.53 3.04 -0.53
CA ALA A 186 2.35 2.21 -0.67
C ALA A 186 2.16 1.26 0.52
N PHE A 187 3.24 0.64 1.02
CA PHE A 187 3.22 -0.15 2.25
C PHE A 187 2.83 0.71 3.46
N ILE A 188 3.47 1.88 3.62
CA ILE A 188 3.17 2.80 4.73
C ILE A 188 1.70 3.19 4.71
N ALA A 189 1.21 3.70 3.58
CA ALA A 189 -0.17 4.19 3.49
C ALA A 189 -1.19 3.07 3.68
N TYR A 190 -1.02 1.93 3.00
CA TYR A 190 -2.07 0.91 2.94
C TYR A 190 -1.98 -0.11 4.09
N GLU A 191 -0.80 -0.68 4.33
CA GLU A 191 -0.65 -1.79 5.28
C GLU A 191 -0.48 -1.26 6.70
N LEU A 192 0.41 -0.29 6.89
CA LEU A 192 0.69 0.26 8.22
C LEU A 192 -0.42 1.20 8.70
N ILE A 193 -0.73 2.26 7.93
CA ILE A 193 -1.70 3.26 8.40
C ILE A 193 -3.15 2.79 8.25
N LEU A 194 -3.57 2.40 7.04
CA LEU A 194 -4.99 2.14 6.80
C LEU A 194 -5.50 0.78 7.29
N ASN A 195 -4.68 -0.27 7.21
CA ASN A 195 -5.11 -1.60 7.64
C ASN A 195 -4.78 -1.85 9.10
N HIS A 196 -3.55 -1.61 9.52
CA HIS A 196 -3.19 -1.87 10.91
C HIS A 196 -3.78 -0.80 11.85
N ILE A 197 -3.28 0.44 11.82
CA ILE A 197 -3.79 1.50 12.73
C ILE A 197 -5.28 1.76 12.51
N GLY A 198 -5.69 1.81 11.25
CA GLY A 198 -7.08 2.08 10.87
C GLY A 198 -8.07 0.94 11.09
N LYS A 199 -7.63 -0.31 11.28
CA LYS A 199 -8.56 -1.46 11.43
C LYS A 199 -8.15 -2.49 12.45
N ASP A 200 -6.90 -2.98 12.45
CA ASP A 200 -6.47 -4.01 13.39
C ASP A 200 -6.48 -3.49 14.82
N ASP A 201 -6.07 -2.24 15.04
CA ASP A 201 -6.02 -1.63 16.38
C ASP A 201 -7.42 -1.35 16.93
N GLN A 202 -8.36 -1.14 16.01
CA GLN A 202 -9.78 -0.97 16.35
C GLN A 202 -10.40 -2.23 16.96
N ARG A 203 -9.72 -3.39 16.87
CA ARG A 203 -10.22 -4.66 17.42
C ARG A 203 -10.06 -4.76 18.94
N PHE A 204 -9.26 -3.90 19.55
CA PHE A 204 -9.13 -3.76 21.01
C PHE A 204 -9.49 -2.35 21.50
N ALA A 205 -9.92 -1.46 20.60
CA ALA A 205 -10.39 -0.13 20.97
C ALA A 205 -11.53 -0.22 21.97
N GLY A 206 -11.51 0.63 23.00
CA GLY A 206 -12.44 0.55 24.13
C GLY A 206 -11.98 -0.35 25.28
N ASP A 207 -11.31 -1.47 25.00
CA ASP A 207 -10.79 -2.37 26.03
C ASP A 207 -9.50 -1.83 26.68
N VAL A 208 -8.77 -1.01 25.93
CA VAL A 208 -7.54 -0.34 26.34
C VAL A 208 -7.77 1.01 27.03
N ILE A 209 -9.03 1.39 27.31
CA ILE A 209 -9.30 2.66 28.01
C ILE A 209 -8.73 2.56 29.43
N PRO A 210 -7.82 3.47 29.83
CA PRO A 210 -7.28 3.44 31.17
C PRO A 210 -8.38 3.58 32.22
N ARG A 211 -8.33 2.77 33.28
CA ARG A 211 -9.17 3.02 34.46
C ARG A 211 -8.78 4.39 35.06
N LYS A 212 -9.78 5.23 35.35
CA LYS A 212 -9.67 6.63 35.81
C LYS A 212 -8.64 6.91 36.93
N SER A 213 -8.14 5.91 37.65
CA SER A 213 -7.28 6.07 38.83
C SER A 213 -5.79 6.31 38.55
N VAL A 214 -5.30 6.26 37.30
CA VAL A 214 -3.84 6.26 37.02
C VAL A 214 -3.28 7.62 36.59
N TRP A 215 -4.11 8.58 36.13
CA TRP A 215 -3.62 9.86 35.58
C TRP A 215 -3.87 11.09 36.47
N GLU A 216 -4.65 10.97 37.54
CA GLU A 216 -4.86 12.05 38.53
C GLU A 216 -3.70 12.18 39.55
N SER A 217 -2.69 11.31 39.47
CA SER A 217 -1.56 11.25 40.42
C SER A 217 -0.22 11.71 39.84
N LEU A 218 -0.19 12.29 38.64
CA LEU A 218 1.01 12.97 38.15
C LEU A 218 0.98 14.44 38.58
N PRO A 219 1.99 14.91 39.35
CA PRO A 219 2.08 16.29 39.82
C PRO A 219 2.34 17.31 38.70
#